data_AF-A0A0L7LZE0-F1
#
_entry.id   AF-A0A0L7LZE0-F1
#
_cell.length_a   1.000
_cell.length_b   1.000
_cell.length_c   1.000
_cell.angle_alpha   90.00
_cell.angle_beta   90.00
_cell.angle_gamma   90.00
#
_symmetry.space_group_name_H-M   'P 1'
#
loop_
_entity.id
_entity.type
_entity.pdbx_description
1 polymer ?
#
loop_
_entity_poly.entity_id
_entity_poly.type
_entity_poly.pdbx_seq_one_letter_code
_entity_poly.pdbx_strand_id
1 'polypeptide(L)'
;MVHLRNISDYKCKIKCNNNIQNEHKHYIYNNEDTNNENKSVKKFFMLIKNNKNILQNILSFLNCSDLLNFQKTCSTTYICISDFLDYICLHIYSKFKNKYDNYFEPFNYFYKYEYLYTDNPSCRLDCILIAKMNKECIGYNNRFGYKYKYLYDKKKTSYYVYFNFNVLKCYNPRIIEIYKDISYNNGDDINVSHIVNNDVCSNDYICIPINLFNFIGTVAFDSIRFIQNKLSKYITYNNQLDDQLWYNKEEYKILRKENKLITPETFFPHLKHISTIYSGIDVTVMKSTYKAVEPGNLGKRSYSLWGNYFIIENKLDPVFIFLKREGLQHDYIYQNYYLRVGDSIVFYLIKGGNDI
;
A
#
# COMPACT_ATOMS: atom_id res chain seq x y z
N MET A 1 21.50 -10.10 -4.36
CA MET A 1 20.40 -9.21 -4.78
C MET A 1 19.12 -9.81 -4.24
N VAL A 2 18.51 -9.23 -3.20
CA VAL A 2 17.32 -9.80 -2.56
C VAL A 2 16.12 -9.51 -3.46
N HIS A 3 15.54 -10.54 -4.07
CA HIS A 3 14.25 -10.42 -4.76
C HIS A 3 13.16 -10.18 -3.69
N LEU A 4 12.83 -8.90 -3.46
CA LEU A 4 11.62 -8.52 -2.74
C LEU A 4 10.44 -8.85 -3.66
N ARG A 5 9.58 -9.78 -3.25
CA ARG A 5 8.36 -10.14 -3.99
C ARG A 5 7.52 -8.88 -4.17
N ASN A 6 7.30 -8.45 -5.41
CA ASN A 6 6.55 -7.25 -5.75
C ASN A 6 5.22 -7.60 -6.43
N ILE A 7 4.27 -6.66 -6.39
CA ILE A 7 2.97 -6.79 -7.09
C ILE A 7 3.15 -7.08 -8.58
N SER A 8 4.24 -6.58 -9.18
CA SER A 8 4.63 -6.88 -10.56
C SER A 8 4.71 -8.38 -10.84
N ASP A 9 5.20 -9.16 -9.88
CA ASP A 9 5.39 -10.62 -10.03
C ASP A 9 4.03 -11.33 -10.10
N TYR A 10 3.01 -10.78 -9.45
CA TYR A 10 1.64 -11.29 -9.46
C TYR A 10 0.85 -10.82 -10.68
N LYS A 11 1.12 -9.62 -11.21
CA LYS A 11 0.55 -9.17 -12.48
C LYS A 11 0.97 -10.08 -13.64
N CYS A 12 2.25 -10.47 -13.67
CA CYS A 12 2.74 -11.46 -14.63
C CYS A 12 2.00 -12.80 -14.46
N LYS A 13 1.83 -13.30 -13.23
CA LYS A 13 1.07 -14.54 -12.97
C LYS A 13 -0.40 -14.46 -13.37
N ILE A 14 -1.08 -13.32 -13.21
CA ILE A 14 -2.48 -13.15 -13.65
C ILE A 14 -2.58 -13.12 -15.17
N LYS A 15 -1.65 -12.43 -15.87
CA LYS A 15 -1.59 -12.44 -17.34
C LYS A 15 -1.23 -13.83 -17.88
N CYS A 16 -0.35 -14.56 -17.21
CA CYS A 16 0.03 -15.93 -17.56
C CYS A 16 -1.05 -16.96 -17.23
N ASN A 17 -1.84 -16.82 -16.16
CA ASN A 17 -2.91 -17.78 -15.84
C ASN A 17 -4.06 -17.81 -16.86
N ASN A 18 -4.18 -16.82 -17.74
CA ASN A 18 -5.08 -16.88 -18.89
C ASN A 18 -4.51 -17.71 -20.05
N ASN A 19 -3.25 -18.14 -19.97
CA ASN A 19 -2.56 -18.99 -20.94
C ASN A 19 -1.64 -19.98 -20.20
N ILE A 20 -2.16 -21.18 -19.94
CA ILE A 20 -1.41 -22.41 -19.61
C ILE A 20 -1.17 -22.66 -18.11
N GLN A 21 -1.65 -23.86 -17.73
CA GLN A 21 -1.46 -24.56 -16.46
C GLN A 21 0.02 -24.91 -16.22
N ASN A 22 0.38 -24.91 -14.93
CA ASN A 22 1.57 -25.54 -14.33
C ASN A 22 2.94 -24.97 -14.72
N GLU A 23 3.68 -24.48 -13.72
CA GLU A 23 5.08 -24.87 -13.48
C GLU A 23 5.57 -24.31 -12.14
N HIS A 24 5.62 -25.18 -11.12
CA HIS A 24 6.51 -25.00 -9.98
C HIS A 24 7.87 -25.61 -10.35
N LYS A 25 8.90 -24.79 -10.54
CA LYS A 25 10.29 -25.28 -10.67
C LYS A 25 11.07 -24.97 -9.39
N HIS A 26 11.41 -26.04 -8.69
CA HIS A 26 12.45 -26.12 -7.69
C HIS A 26 13.81 -25.77 -8.33
N TYR A 27 14.54 -24.83 -7.75
CA TYR A 27 15.96 -24.66 -8.05
C TYR A 27 16.77 -25.46 -7.03
N ILE A 28 17.41 -26.52 -7.51
CA ILE A 28 18.51 -27.23 -6.85
C ILE A 28 19.79 -26.69 -7.47
N TYR A 29 20.75 -26.24 -6.67
CA TYR A 29 22.14 -26.11 -7.10
C TYR A 29 23.05 -26.81 -6.11
N ASN A 30 23.89 -27.69 -6.67
CA ASN A 30 24.89 -28.51 -6.00
C ASN A 30 26.18 -27.73 -5.73
N ASN A 31 26.91 -28.22 -4.73
CA ASN A 31 28.05 -27.68 -3.98
C ASN A 31 29.38 -27.56 -4.75
N GLU A 32 30.34 -26.81 -4.17
CA GLU A 32 31.73 -27.19 -3.77
C GLU A 32 32.53 -25.89 -3.46
N ASP A 33 33.50 -25.77 -2.55
CA ASP A 33 33.88 -26.39 -1.27
C ASP A 33 34.84 -25.38 -0.57
N THR A 34 34.93 -25.32 0.77
CA THR A 34 36.15 -24.97 1.55
C THR A 34 35.91 -24.92 3.07
N ASN A 35 36.71 -25.76 3.75
CA ASN A 35 37.38 -25.68 5.06
C ASN A 35 36.68 -25.24 6.37
N ASN A 36 36.80 -26.15 7.35
CA ASN A 36 36.53 -26.21 8.81
C ASN A 36 35.81 -25.09 9.61
N GLU A 37 35.79 -23.82 9.22
CA GLU A 37 34.91 -22.80 9.84
C GLU A 37 33.42 -23.08 9.53
N ASN A 38 33.18 -23.85 8.46
CA ASN A 38 31.88 -24.23 7.98
C ASN A 38 31.14 -25.28 8.83
N LYS A 39 31.79 -25.99 9.77
CA LYS A 39 31.12 -27.08 10.52
C LYS A 39 30.19 -26.53 11.59
N SER A 40 30.61 -25.49 12.31
CA SER A 40 29.81 -24.80 13.34
C SER A 40 28.66 -24.02 12.71
N VAL A 41 28.93 -23.34 11.59
CA VAL A 41 27.94 -22.59 10.81
C VAL A 41 26.91 -23.54 10.18
N LYS A 42 27.34 -24.64 9.54
CA LYS A 42 26.42 -25.68 9.05
C LYS A 42 25.61 -26.33 10.17
N LYS A 43 26.21 -26.56 11.35
CA LYS A 43 25.51 -27.12 12.51
C LYS A 43 24.49 -26.14 13.08
N PHE A 44 24.81 -24.85 13.14
CA PHE A 44 23.89 -23.77 13.51
C PHE A 44 22.72 -23.65 12.52
N PHE A 45 22.99 -23.68 11.21
CA PHE A 45 21.94 -23.69 10.19
C PHE A 45 21.09 -24.95 10.20
N MET A 46 21.68 -26.14 10.46
CA MET A 46 20.91 -27.36 10.66
C MET A 46 20.04 -27.29 11.92
N LEU A 47 20.52 -26.70 13.01
CA LEU A 47 19.73 -26.46 14.21
C LEU A 47 18.58 -25.49 13.94
N ILE A 48 18.82 -24.41 13.21
CA ILE A 48 17.78 -23.46 12.78
C ILE A 48 16.74 -24.12 11.86
N LYS A 49 17.20 -24.90 10.88
CA LYS A 49 16.35 -25.56 9.88
C LYS A 49 15.50 -26.68 10.50
N ASN A 50 16.06 -27.42 11.46
CA ASN A 50 15.39 -28.55 12.10
C ASN A 50 14.56 -28.15 13.33
N ASN A 51 14.88 -27.04 14.01
CA ASN A 51 14.10 -26.55 15.14
C ASN A 51 13.42 -25.21 14.80
N LYS A 52 12.18 -25.31 14.30
CA LYS A 52 11.28 -24.16 14.09
C LYS A 52 11.18 -23.26 15.34
N ASN A 53 11.25 -23.85 16.54
CA ASN A 53 11.22 -23.12 17.82
C ASN A 53 12.46 -22.25 18.05
N ILE A 54 13.66 -22.69 17.63
CA ILE A 54 14.90 -21.90 17.79
C ILE A 54 14.88 -20.71 16.83
N LEU A 55 14.48 -20.95 15.58
CA LEU A 55 14.34 -19.87 14.60
C LEU A 55 13.24 -18.87 15.02
N GLN A 56 12.09 -19.36 15.48
CA GLN A 56 11.02 -18.52 16.03
C GLN A 56 11.49 -17.69 17.22
N ASN A 57 12.26 -18.28 18.13
CA ASN A 57 12.82 -17.56 19.27
C ASN A 57 13.83 -16.50 18.81
N ILE A 58 14.78 -16.82 17.94
CA ILE A 58 15.77 -15.86 17.42
C ILE A 58 15.05 -14.71 16.70
N LEU A 59 14.11 -15.02 15.80
CA LEU A 59 13.39 -14.01 15.04
C LEU A 59 12.42 -13.18 15.89
N SER A 60 11.98 -13.71 17.04
CA SER A 60 11.20 -12.94 18.01
C SER A 60 12.01 -11.86 18.73
N PHE A 61 13.35 -11.92 18.70
CA PHE A 61 14.24 -10.92 19.28
C PHE A 61 14.80 -9.93 18.26
N LEU A 62 14.84 -10.29 16.97
CA LEU A 62 15.35 -9.40 15.94
C LEU A 62 14.30 -8.33 15.61
N ASN A 63 14.71 -7.07 15.68
CA ASN A 63 13.92 -6.00 15.10
C ASN A 63 13.94 -6.11 13.57
N CYS A 64 13.08 -5.36 12.87
CA CYS A 64 12.97 -5.46 11.42
C CYS A 64 14.27 -5.12 10.66
N SER A 65 15.05 -4.15 11.15
CA SER A 65 16.37 -3.83 10.57
C SER A 65 17.38 -4.95 10.75
N ASP A 66 17.41 -5.58 11.92
CA ASP A 66 18.29 -6.71 12.22
C ASP A 66 17.91 -7.91 11.37
N LEU A 67 16.61 -8.13 11.15
CA LEU A 67 16.09 -9.18 10.28
C LEU A 67 16.54 -9.00 8.83
N LEU A 68 16.44 -7.78 8.30
CA LEU A 68 16.90 -7.43 6.96
C LEU A 68 18.42 -7.59 6.81
N ASN A 69 19.18 -7.20 7.83
CA ASN A 69 20.63 -7.37 7.84
C ASN A 69 21.02 -8.84 7.94
N PHE A 70 20.28 -9.62 8.75
CA PHE A 70 20.50 -11.05 8.90
C PHE A 70 20.22 -11.80 7.59
N GLN A 71 19.14 -11.44 6.87
CA GLN A 71 18.86 -11.94 5.51
C GLN A 71 19.99 -11.68 4.51
N LYS A 72 20.77 -10.61 4.67
CA LYS A 72 21.88 -10.26 3.77
C LYS A 72 23.16 -11.05 4.03
N THR A 73 23.26 -11.77 5.15
CA THR A 73 24.51 -12.46 5.55
C THR A 73 24.91 -13.58 4.60
N CYS A 74 23.99 -14.50 4.30
CA CYS A 74 24.21 -15.57 3.33
C CYS A 74 22.87 -16.11 2.79
N SER A 75 22.93 -16.85 1.68
CA SER A 75 21.76 -17.44 1.01
C SER A 75 20.97 -18.41 1.92
N THR A 76 21.64 -19.21 2.74
CA THR A 76 20.98 -20.12 3.68
C THR A 76 20.18 -19.35 4.73
N THR A 77 20.76 -18.31 5.32
CA THR A 77 20.06 -17.43 6.27
C THR A 77 18.82 -16.80 5.63
N TYR A 78 19.00 -16.28 4.40
CA TYR A 78 17.90 -15.69 3.64
C TYR A 78 16.74 -16.67 3.48
N ILE A 79 17.01 -17.88 3.00
CA ILE A 79 15.98 -18.92 2.80
C ILE A 79 15.29 -19.26 4.11
N CYS A 80 16.04 -19.50 5.19
CA CYS A 80 15.44 -19.85 6.49
C CYS A 80 14.50 -18.75 7.01
N ILE A 81 14.89 -17.48 6.91
CA ILE A 81 14.04 -16.36 7.34
C ILE A 81 12.82 -16.23 6.42
N SER A 82 13.02 -16.30 5.11
CA SER A 82 11.93 -16.25 4.13
C SER A 82 10.89 -17.34 4.36
N ASP A 83 11.32 -18.59 4.56
CA ASP A 83 10.44 -19.73 4.85
C ASP A 83 9.64 -19.50 6.14
N PHE A 84 10.27 -18.93 7.17
CA PHE A 84 9.58 -18.60 8.41
C PHE A 84 8.57 -17.46 8.26
N LEU A 85 8.91 -16.41 7.51
CA LEU A 85 7.96 -15.32 7.22
C LEU A 85 6.79 -15.82 6.37
N ASP A 86 7.05 -16.68 5.39
CA ASP A 86 6.01 -17.33 4.59
C ASP A 86 5.11 -18.22 5.46
N TYR A 87 5.66 -18.94 6.43
CA TYR A 87 4.89 -19.68 7.44
C TYR A 87 3.97 -18.75 8.25
N ILE A 88 4.48 -17.63 8.79
CA ILE A 88 3.66 -16.65 9.50
C ILE A 88 2.53 -16.13 8.61
N CYS A 89 2.86 -15.73 7.37
CA CYS A 89 1.88 -15.19 6.45
C CYS A 89 0.81 -16.22 6.09
N LEU A 90 1.17 -17.50 5.90
CA LEU A 90 0.24 -18.59 5.63
C LEU A 90 -0.74 -18.80 6.79
N HIS A 91 -0.26 -18.72 8.04
CA HIS A 91 -1.13 -18.82 9.22
C HIS A 91 -2.13 -17.66 9.30
N ILE A 92 -1.69 -16.44 9.02
CA ILE A 92 -2.55 -15.26 8.97
C ILE A 92 -3.56 -15.37 7.82
N TYR A 93 -3.11 -15.77 6.63
CA TYR A 93 -3.95 -15.98 5.45
C TYR A 93 -5.03 -17.03 5.71
N SER A 94 -4.70 -18.14 6.38
CA SER A 94 -5.66 -19.18 6.75
C SER A 94 -6.73 -18.65 7.72
N LYS A 95 -6.33 -17.86 8.73
CA LYS A 95 -7.27 -17.19 9.64
C LYS A 95 -8.17 -16.18 8.89
N PHE A 96 -7.62 -15.47 7.92
CA PHE A 96 -8.37 -14.51 7.09
C PHE A 96 -9.42 -15.23 6.24
N LYS A 97 -9.01 -16.28 5.52
CA LYS A 97 -9.88 -17.11 4.70
C LYS A 97 -11.06 -17.65 5.50
N ASN A 98 -10.78 -18.25 6.66
CA ASN A 98 -11.85 -18.82 7.50
C ASN A 98 -12.80 -17.76 8.08
N LYS A 99 -12.37 -16.50 8.21
CA LYS A 99 -13.19 -15.44 8.80
C LYS A 99 -14.07 -14.73 7.78
N TYR A 100 -13.59 -14.62 6.55
CA TYR A 100 -14.18 -13.75 5.53
C TYR A 100 -14.51 -14.46 4.22
N ASP A 101 -14.56 -15.80 4.18
CA ASP A 101 -14.94 -16.59 3.00
C ASP A 101 -16.24 -16.12 2.32
N ASN A 102 -17.22 -15.64 3.10
CA ASN A 102 -18.47 -15.10 2.58
C ASN A 102 -18.33 -13.71 1.95
N TYR A 103 -17.33 -12.93 2.34
CA TYR A 103 -17.15 -11.55 1.86
C TYR A 103 -16.07 -11.42 0.79
N PHE A 104 -14.99 -12.18 0.92
CA PHE A 104 -13.79 -12.05 0.10
C PHE A 104 -13.34 -13.42 -0.39
N GLU A 105 -12.87 -13.47 -1.63
CA GLU A 105 -12.20 -14.63 -2.21
C GLU A 105 -10.68 -14.43 -2.04
N PRO A 106 -10.01 -15.12 -1.10
CA PRO A 106 -8.58 -14.93 -0.87
C PRO A 106 -7.78 -15.46 -2.06
N PHE A 107 -6.84 -14.67 -2.57
CA PHE A 107 -6.07 -14.98 -3.77
C PHE A 107 -4.63 -15.37 -3.46
N ASN A 108 -3.92 -14.56 -2.68
CA ASN A 108 -2.51 -14.81 -2.36
C ASN A 108 -2.06 -14.02 -1.12
N TYR A 109 -0.80 -14.16 -0.73
CA TYR A 109 -0.16 -13.36 0.29
C TYR A 109 1.34 -13.18 0.02
N PHE A 110 1.95 -12.16 0.63
CA PHE A 110 3.40 -11.99 0.68
C PHE A 110 3.78 -11.08 1.84
N TYR A 111 5.03 -11.10 2.27
CA TYR A 111 5.54 -10.12 3.22
C TYR A 111 6.22 -8.95 2.49
N LYS A 112 6.07 -7.73 3.02
CA LYS A 112 6.67 -6.51 2.48
C LYS A 112 7.37 -5.74 3.58
N TYR A 113 8.63 -5.39 3.32
CA TYR A 113 9.38 -4.43 4.10
C TYR A 113 9.13 -3.03 3.57
N GLU A 114 8.98 -2.06 4.48
CA GLU A 114 8.84 -0.66 4.11
C GLU A 114 9.56 0.24 5.10
N TYR A 115 10.14 1.31 4.58
CA TYR A 115 10.77 2.33 5.39
C TYR A 115 9.72 3.34 5.86
N LEU A 116 9.70 3.61 7.16
CA LEU A 116 8.86 4.62 7.77
C LEU A 116 9.68 5.91 7.92
N TYR A 117 9.25 6.94 7.21
CA TYR A 117 9.82 8.28 7.30
C TYR A 117 9.16 9.04 8.44
N THR A 118 9.71 8.87 9.63
CA THR A 118 9.42 9.63 10.85
C THR A 118 10.71 10.30 11.32
N ASP A 119 10.64 11.28 12.22
CA ASP A 119 11.81 11.98 12.79
C ASP A 119 12.92 11.01 13.24
N ASN A 120 12.50 9.86 13.76
CA ASN A 120 13.36 8.69 13.96
C ASN A 120 13.05 7.65 12.87
N PRO A 121 13.90 7.50 11.86
CA PRO A 121 13.60 6.58 10.77
C PRO A 121 13.49 5.15 11.27
N SER A 122 12.44 4.44 10.84
CA SER A 122 12.20 3.06 11.26
C SER A 122 11.77 2.19 10.09
N CYS A 123 11.60 0.89 10.33
CA CYS A 123 11.14 -0.04 9.32
C CYS A 123 9.88 -0.75 9.79
N ARG A 124 8.99 -1.03 8.83
CA ARG A 124 7.78 -1.82 9.01
C ARG A 124 7.90 -3.11 8.21
N LEU A 125 7.37 -4.18 8.78
CA LEU A 125 7.18 -5.45 8.10
C LEU A 125 5.72 -5.84 8.21
N ASP A 126 5.07 -5.99 7.06
CA ASP A 126 3.66 -6.37 6.97
C ASP A 126 3.51 -7.65 6.16
N CYS A 127 2.56 -8.48 6.56
CA CYS A 127 1.97 -9.54 5.72
C CYS A 127 0.87 -8.90 4.88
N ILE A 128 1.07 -8.82 3.56
CA ILE A 128 0.08 -8.34 2.61
C ILE A 128 -0.78 -9.52 2.16
N LEU A 129 -2.06 -9.50 2.50
CA LEU A 129 -3.04 -10.45 1.98
C LEU A 129 -3.66 -9.89 0.72
N ILE A 130 -3.86 -10.71 -0.31
CA ILE A 130 -4.51 -10.34 -1.56
C ILE A 130 -5.84 -11.08 -1.64
N ALA A 131 -6.92 -10.36 -1.92
CA ALA A 131 -8.25 -10.95 -2.07
C ALA A 131 -9.11 -10.22 -3.12
N LYS A 132 -10.10 -10.91 -3.67
CA LYS A 132 -11.19 -10.33 -4.49
C LYS A 132 -12.46 -10.17 -3.67
N MET A 133 -13.36 -9.32 -4.14
CA MET A 133 -14.65 -9.08 -3.50
C MET A 133 -15.68 -10.12 -3.95
N ASN A 134 -16.45 -10.66 -3.01
CA ASN A 134 -17.65 -11.42 -3.34
C ASN A 134 -18.79 -10.48 -3.74
N LYS A 135 -19.80 -11.03 -4.43
CA LYS A 135 -20.95 -10.28 -4.93
C LYS A 135 -21.75 -9.58 -3.83
N GLU A 136 -21.77 -10.14 -2.62
CA GLU A 136 -22.48 -9.61 -1.46
C GLU A 136 -21.91 -8.26 -0.97
N CYS A 137 -20.64 -7.98 -1.25
CA CYS A 137 -20.00 -6.73 -0.86
C CYS A 137 -20.33 -5.56 -1.80
N ILE A 138 -20.81 -5.84 -3.02
CA ILE A 138 -21.05 -4.84 -4.07
C ILE A 138 -22.21 -3.94 -3.66
N GLY A 139 -22.04 -2.62 -3.79
CA GLY A 139 -23.08 -1.66 -3.41
C GLY A 139 -22.94 -1.15 -1.97
N TYR A 140 -21.96 -1.64 -1.22
CA TYR A 140 -21.80 -1.35 0.20
C TYR A 140 -20.43 -0.76 0.52
N ASN A 141 -20.41 -0.01 1.61
CA ASN A 141 -19.20 0.26 2.34
C ASN A 141 -18.83 -0.97 3.20
N ASN A 142 -17.57 -1.36 3.15
CA ASN A 142 -17.03 -2.50 3.86
C ASN A 142 -16.04 -2.00 4.91
N ARG A 143 -16.32 -2.30 6.18
CA ARG A 143 -15.41 -2.01 7.28
C ARG A 143 -15.07 -3.28 8.06
N PHE A 144 -13.82 -3.70 7.97
CA PHE A 144 -13.32 -4.86 8.70
C PHE A 144 -11.97 -4.54 9.37
N GLY A 145 -11.43 -5.48 10.14
CA GLY A 145 -10.18 -5.23 10.83
C GLY A 145 -9.58 -6.46 11.50
N TYR A 146 -8.54 -6.23 12.27
CA TYR A 146 -7.92 -7.24 13.11
C TYR A 146 -7.45 -6.62 14.42
N LYS A 147 -7.33 -7.47 15.44
CA LYS A 147 -6.68 -7.12 16.71
C LYS A 147 -5.46 -7.98 16.95
N TYR A 148 -4.47 -7.44 17.64
CA TYR A 148 -3.20 -8.11 17.92
C TYR A 148 -2.57 -7.58 19.21
N LYS A 149 -1.49 -8.23 19.64
CA LYS A 149 -0.64 -7.82 20.77
C LYS A 149 0.83 -7.81 20.34
N TYR A 150 1.64 -7.00 20.99
CA TYR A 150 3.10 -7.07 20.85
C TYR A 150 3.69 -8.12 21.80
N LEU A 151 4.80 -8.75 21.40
CA LEU A 151 5.47 -9.78 22.20
C LEU A 151 5.96 -9.26 23.56
N TYR A 152 6.52 -8.04 23.58
CA TYR A 152 7.17 -7.45 24.76
C TYR A 152 6.39 -6.28 25.36
N ASP A 153 5.09 -6.15 25.04
CA ASP A 153 4.25 -5.14 25.70
C ASP A 153 3.95 -5.53 27.15
N LYS A 154 4.58 -4.83 28.09
CA LYS A 154 4.36 -5.01 29.55
C LYS A 154 2.90 -4.85 29.95
N LYS A 155 2.13 -4.01 29.24
CA LYS A 155 0.71 -3.76 29.54
C LYS A 155 -0.21 -4.83 28.95
N LYS A 156 0.30 -5.76 28.12
CA LYS A 156 -0.45 -6.82 27.42
C LYS A 156 -1.70 -6.31 26.68
N THR A 157 -1.66 -5.07 26.22
CA THR A 157 -2.80 -4.39 25.58
C THR A 157 -3.11 -5.00 24.22
N SER A 158 -4.38 -4.92 23.83
CA SER A 158 -4.81 -5.32 22.48
C SER A 158 -4.91 -4.07 21.63
N TYR A 159 -4.25 -4.11 20.48
CA TYR A 159 -4.27 -3.07 19.47
C TYR A 159 -5.25 -3.45 18.37
N TYR A 160 -5.89 -2.46 17.77
CA TYR A 160 -6.93 -2.64 16.76
C TYR A 160 -6.54 -1.89 15.49
N VAL A 161 -6.77 -2.53 14.35
CA VAL A 161 -6.57 -1.94 13.03
C VAL A 161 -7.81 -2.21 12.22
N TYR A 162 -8.30 -1.18 11.55
CA TYR A 162 -9.47 -1.25 10.69
C TYR A 162 -9.13 -0.75 9.29
N PHE A 163 -9.90 -1.26 8.33
CA PHE A 163 -9.91 -0.85 6.94
C PHE A 163 -11.32 -0.49 6.56
N ASN A 164 -11.46 0.54 5.73
CA ASN A 164 -12.75 1.05 5.31
C ASN A 164 -12.69 1.52 3.87
N PHE A 165 -13.57 0.97 3.06
CA PHE A 165 -13.59 1.16 1.61
C PHE A 165 -14.98 0.86 1.04
N ASN A 166 -15.31 1.53 -0.06
CA ASN A 166 -16.53 1.26 -0.82
C ASN A 166 -16.27 0.23 -1.91
N VAL A 167 -17.21 -0.68 -2.13
CA VAL A 167 -17.12 -1.65 -3.24
C VAL A 167 -18.12 -1.26 -4.34
N LEU A 168 -17.60 -0.73 -5.43
CA LEU A 168 -18.33 -0.34 -6.63
C LEU A 168 -18.60 -1.55 -7.54
N LYS A 169 -19.54 -1.36 -8.48
CA LYS A 169 -19.79 -2.33 -9.55
C LYS A 169 -18.52 -2.55 -10.39
N CYS A 170 -18.44 -3.72 -11.02
CA CYS A 170 -17.36 -4.11 -11.91
C CYS A 170 -17.08 -3.03 -12.97
N TYR A 171 -15.80 -2.69 -13.15
CA TYR A 171 -15.31 -1.69 -14.12
C TYR A 171 -15.93 -0.29 -14.01
N ASN A 172 -16.54 0.04 -12.88
CA ASN A 172 -17.07 1.38 -12.69
C ASN A 172 -15.90 2.40 -12.66
N PRO A 173 -16.00 3.53 -13.37
CA PRO A 173 -15.02 4.59 -13.24
C PRO A 173 -14.91 5.05 -11.79
N ARG A 174 -13.68 5.09 -11.28
CA ARG A 174 -13.39 5.61 -9.94
C ARG A 174 -12.97 7.06 -10.04
N ILE A 175 -13.27 7.83 -9.01
CA ILE A 175 -12.65 9.13 -8.77
C ILE A 175 -11.59 8.88 -7.71
N ILE A 176 -10.39 9.40 -7.85
CA ILE A 176 -9.34 9.34 -6.82
C ILE A 176 -9.02 10.76 -6.41
N GLU A 177 -9.25 11.06 -5.14
CA GLU A 177 -8.96 12.38 -4.59
C GLU A 177 -7.59 12.39 -3.93
N ILE A 178 -6.75 13.33 -4.37
CA ILE A 178 -5.36 13.47 -3.95
C ILE A 178 -5.17 14.88 -3.39
N TYR A 179 -4.56 14.99 -2.22
CA TYR A 179 -4.29 16.25 -1.53
C TYR A 179 -2.81 16.39 -1.30
N LYS A 180 -2.30 17.59 -1.52
CA LYS A 180 -0.91 17.90 -1.22
C LYS A 180 -0.82 19.30 -0.65
N ASP A 181 -0.18 19.44 0.50
CA ASP A 181 0.13 20.75 1.09
C ASP A 181 1.62 21.04 0.91
N ILE A 182 1.92 22.15 0.24
CA ILE A 182 3.28 22.66 0.03
C ILE A 182 3.49 24.03 0.68
N SER A 183 2.64 24.37 1.66
CA SER A 183 2.70 25.65 2.36
C SER A 183 3.95 25.75 3.22
N TYR A 184 4.58 26.92 3.30
CA TYR A 184 5.86 27.09 3.98
C TYR A 184 5.81 26.77 5.50
N ASN A 185 4.72 27.12 6.18
CA ASN A 185 4.56 26.92 7.63
C ASN A 185 3.76 25.67 8.02
N ASN A 186 2.99 25.10 7.08
CA ASN A 186 2.02 24.03 7.34
C ASN A 186 2.16 22.85 6.37
N GLY A 187 3.15 22.88 5.47
CA GLY A 187 3.34 21.86 4.44
C GLY A 187 3.78 20.54 5.05
N ASP A 188 3.43 19.45 4.37
CA ASP A 188 3.83 18.12 4.80
C ASP A 188 5.36 17.95 4.64
N ASP A 189 6.06 17.67 5.74
CA ASP A 189 7.53 17.50 5.78
C ASP A 189 8.04 16.43 4.80
N ILE A 190 7.19 15.47 4.45
CA ILE A 190 7.52 14.36 3.55
C ILE A 190 7.20 14.64 2.06
N ASN A 191 6.53 15.75 1.73
CA ASN A 191 6.18 16.19 0.37
C ASN A 191 5.48 15.10 -0.49
N VAL A 192 4.75 14.19 0.16
CA VAL A 192 3.98 13.10 -0.46
C VAL A 192 2.50 13.42 -0.33
N SER A 193 1.75 13.24 -1.42
CA SER A 193 0.31 13.52 -1.39
C SER A 193 -0.49 12.46 -0.61
N HIS A 194 -1.54 12.93 0.05
CA HIS A 194 -2.54 12.14 0.75
C HIS A 194 -3.67 11.73 -0.21
N ILE A 195 -3.98 10.43 -0.28
CA ILE A 195 -5.14 9.93 -1.04
C ILE A 195 -6.29 9.66 -0.09
N VAL A 196 -7.44 10.30 -0.33
CA VAL A 196 -8.57 10.31 0.63
C VAL A 196 -9.43 9.07 0.52
N ASN A 197 -9.92 8.75 -0.68
CA ASN A 197 -10.91 7.71 -0.86
C ASN A 197 -10.29 6.37 -1.23
N ASN A 198 -10.94 5.29 -0.78
CA ASN A 198 -10.47 3.91 -0.98
C ASN A 198 -11.44 3.13 -1.87
N ASP A 199 -12.01 3.72 -2.92
CA ASP A 199 -13.02 3.02 -3.72
C ASP A 199 -12.41 1.87 -4.54
N VAL A 200 -13.02 0.69 -4.43
CA VAL A 200 -12.59 -0.56 -5.07
C VAL A 200 -13.70 -1.05 -5.98
N CYS A 201 -13.42 -1.54 -7.19
CA CYS A 201 -14.45 -2.24 -7.96
C CYS A 201 -14.42 -3.74 -7.66
N SER A 202 -15.58 -4.39 -7.77
CA SER A 202 -15.73 -5.82 -7.46
C SER A 202 -14.77 -6.78 -8.18
N ASN A 203 -14.25 -6.41 -9.35
CA ASN A 203 -13.28 -7.20 -10.12
C ASN A 203 -11.82 -6.97 -9.72
N ASP A 204 -11.55 -5.93 -8.91
CA ASP A 204 -10.20 -5.57 -8.49
C ASP A 204 -9.70 -6.47 -7.35
N TYR A 205 -8.39 -6.44 -7.12
CA TYR A 205 -7.76 -7.09 -5.98
C TYR A 205 -7.52 -6.06 -4.89
N ILE A 206 -7.97 -6.35 -3.67
CA ILE A 206 -7.55 -5.60 -2.49
C ILE A 206 -6.29 -6.22 -1.91
N CYS A 207 -5.39 -5.37 -1.43
CA CYS A 207 -4.19 -5.74 -0.72
C CYS A 207 -4.31 -5.22 0.72
N ILE A 208 -4.31 -6.14 1.67
CA ILE A 208 -4.64 -5.89 3.07
C ILE A 208 -3.35 -6.04 3.89
N PRO A 209 -2.77 -4.95 4.39
CA PRO A 209 -1.55 -5.01 5.18
C PRO A 209 -1.83 -5.44 6.62
N ILE A 210 -1.18 -6.51 7.07
CA ILE A 210 -1.26 -7.02 8.44
C ILE A 210 0.10 -6.84 9.12
N ASN A 211 0.16 -6.02 10.16
CA ASN A 211 1.38 -5.75 10.92
C ASN A 211 2.04 -7.04 11.44
N LEU A 212 3.32 -7.22 11.11
CA LEU A 212 4.23 -8.17 11.76
C LEU A 212 5.27 -7.45 12.63
N PHE A 213 5.72 -6.29 12.18
CA PHE A 213 6.62 -5.40 12.93
C PHE A 213 6.38 -3.95 12.55
N ASN A 214 6.43 -3.04 13.51
CA ASN A 214 6.47 -1.59 13.26
C ASN A 214 7.32 -0.89 14.34
N PHE A 215 7.31 0.44 14.37
CA PHE A 215 8.09 1.23 15.33
C PHE A 215 7.79 0.94 16.81
N ILE A 216 6.61 0.37 17.13
CA ILE A 216 6.26 -0.03 18.50
C ILE A 216 6.93 -1.36 18.85
N GLY A 217 7.03 -2.28 17.88
CA GLY A 217 7.79 -3.51 18.01
C GLY A 217 7.20 -4.70 17.24
N THR A 218 7.62 -5.89 17.64
CA THR A 218 7.24 -7.16 17.01
C THR A 218 5.87 -7.64 17.46
N VAL A 219 4.99 -7.90 16.50
CA VAL A 219 3.65 -8.44 16.73
C VAL A 219 3.74 -9.92 17.08
N ALA A 220 3.04 -10.32 18.14
CA ALA A 220 2.80 -11.73 18.43
C ALA A 220 1.80 -12.27 17.39
N PHE A 221 2.25 -12.83 16.28
CA PHE A 221 1.38 -13.19 15.15
C PHE A 221 0.26 -14.17 15.52
N ASP A 222 0.49 -15.05 16.51
CA ASP A 222 -0.53 -15.95 17.05
C ASP A 222 -1.72 -15.20 17.68
N SER A 223 -1.48 -14.00 18.21
CA SER A 223 -2.51 -13.14 18.82
C SER A 223 -3.42 -12.47 17.80
N ILE A 224 -3.06 -12.48 16.50
CA ILE A 224 -3.85 -11.85 15.44
C ILE A 224 -5.21 -12.54 15.35
N ARG A 225 -6.27 -11.77 15.54
CA ARG A 225 -7.67 -12.19 15.39
C ARG A 225 -8.43 -11.18 14.53
N PHE A 226 -9.05 -11.68 13.47
CA PHE A 226 -9.88 -10.86 12.58
C PHE A 226 -11.23 -10.52 13.21
N ILE A 227 -11.66 -9.29 12.97
CA ILE A 227 -12.93 -8.73 13.43
C ILE A 227 -14.00 -9.04 12.38
N GLN A 228 -15.30 -8.93 12.69
CA GLN A 228 -16.33 -9.15 11.68
C GLN A 228 -16.38 -8.00 10.68
N ASN A 229 -16.62 -8.30 9.40
CA ASN A 229 -16.88 -7.29 8.38
C ASN A 229 -18.26 -6.66 8.64
N LYS A 230 -18.32 -5.33 8.65
CA LYS A 230 -19.55 -4.56 8.75
C LYS A 230 -19.86 -3.98 7.39
N LEU A 231 -21.03 -4.33 6.87
CA LEU A 231 -21.59 -3.73 5.66
C LEU A 231 -22.46 -2.54 6.06
N SER A 232 -22.21 -1.38 5.47
CA SER A 232 -23.05 -0.19 5.62
C SER A 232 -23.35 0.45 4.27
N LYS A 233 -24.26 1.42 4.27
CA LYS A 233 -24.48 2.26 3.09
C LYS A 233 -23.17 2.92 2.66
N TYR A 234 -23.05 3.19 1.36
CA TYR A 234 -21.88 3.88 0.80
C TYR A 234 -21.55 5.12 1.63
N ILE A 235 -20.26 5.25 1.94
CA ILE A 235 -19.74 6.43 2.61
C ILE A 235 -19.25 7.37 1.51
N THR A 236 -19.87 8.54 1.42
CA THR A 236 -19.31 9.65 0.68
C THR A 236 -18.25 10.28 1.56
N TYR A 237 -17.00 10.28 1.10
CA TYR A 237 -15.94 11.02 1.78
C TYR A 237 -16.21 12.50 1.56
N ASN A 238 -16.51 13.25 2.63
CA ASN A 238 -16.76 14.68 2.50
C ASN A 238 -15.42 15.41 2.51
N ASN A 239 -15.05 15.99 1.38
CA ASN A 239 -13.90 16.86 1.28
C ASN A 239 -14.28 18.28 1.74
N GLN A 240 -13.71 18.74 2.85
CA GLN A 240 -13.95 20.10 3.35
C GLN A 240 -13.50 21.20 2.39
N LEU A 241 -12.60 20.93 1.44
CA LEU A 241 -12.20 21.90 0.42
C LEU A 241 -13.28 22.12 -0.65
N ASP A 242 -14.18 21.15 -0.87
CA ASP A 242 -15.20 21.28 -1.92
C ASP A 242 -16.30 22.28 -1.57
N ASP A 243 -16.48 22.60 -0.29
CA ASP A 243 -17.44 23.61 0.20
C ASP A 243 -16.97 25.06 -0.07
N GLN A 244 -15.81 25.25 -0.70
CA GLN A 244 -15.26 26.58 -1.02
C GLN A 244 -15.84 27.17 -2.31
N LEU A 245 -15.76 28.50 -2.45
CA LEU A 245 -16.06 29.19 -3.70
C LEU A 245 -14.88 29.03 -4.68
N TRP A 246 -15.15 28.41 -5.81
CA TRP A 246 -14.14 28.13 -6.84
C TRP A 246 -14.25 29.09 -8.01
N TYR A 247 -13.10 29.52 -8.51
CA TYR A 247 -12.96 30.46 -9.63
C TYR A 247 -12.11 29.85 -10.73
N ASN A 248 -12.37 30.24 -11.98
CA ASN A 248 -11.43 29.95 -13.04
C ASN A 248 -10.15 30.82 -12.90
N LYS A 249 -9.14 30.51 -13.72
CA LYS A 249 -7.82 31.16 -13.62
C LYS A 249 -7.89 32.69 -13.75
N GLU A 250 -8.64 33.20 -14.71
CA GLU A 250 -8.67 34.63 -15.01
C GLU A 250 -9.48 35.41 -13.96
N GLU A 251 -10.61 34.86 -13.52
CA GLU A 251 -11.39 35.40 -12.39
C GLU A 251 -10.55 35.45 -11.11
N TYR A 252 -9.84 34.36 -10.78
CA TYR A 252 -9.02 34.30 -9.58
C TYR A 252 -7.89 35.34 -9.60
N LYS A 253 -7.20 35.50 -10.74
CA LYS A 253 -6.17 36.52 -10.93
C LYS A 253 -6.70 37.93 -10.73
N ILE A 254 -7.88 38.24 -11.28
CA ILE A 254 -8.50 39.57 -11.15
C ILE A 254 -8.87 39.84 -9.69
N LEU A 255 -9.50 38.87 -9.02
CA LEU A 255 -9.98 39.01 -7.64
C LEU A 255 -8.85 39.08 -6.62
N ARG A 256 -7.80 38.27 -6.80
CA ARG A 256 -6.70 38.12 -5.83
C ARG A 256 -5.45 38.91 -6.18
N LYS A 257 -5.37 39.47 -7.39
CA LYS A 257 -4.17 40.14 -7.92
C LYS A 257 -2.92 39.23 -7.90
N GLU A 258 -3.10 37.92 -7.91
CA GLU A 258 -2.02 36.92 -7.88
C GLU A 258 -1.66 36.49 -9.32
N ASN A 259 -0.51 36.93 -9.83
CA ASN A 259 -0.10 36.64 -11.22
C ASN A 259 0.63 35.29 -11.37
N LYS A 260 1.16 34.72 -10.27
CA LYS A 260 2.00 33.52 -10.26
C LYS A 260 1.26 32.27 -9.76
N LEU A 261 0.17 31.92 -10.44
CA LEU A 261 -0.57 30.69 -10.14
C LEU A 261 0.19 29.45 -10.62
N ILE A 262 0.12 28.38 -9.80
CA ILE A 262 0.64 27.07 -10.18
C ILE A 262 -0.18 26.54 -11.36
N THR A 263 0.49 26.04 -12.39
CA THR A 263 -0.18 25.45 -13.55
C THR A 263 -0.32 23.94 -13.39
N PRO A 264 -1.37 23.32 -13.98
CA PRO A 264 -1.48 21.88 -14.01
C PRO A 264 -0.34 21.24 -14.81
N GLU A 265 0.10 20.08 -14.36
CA GLU A 265 1.13 19.28 -15.03
C GLU A 265 0.54 18.52 -16.23
N THR A 266 1.35 18.25 -17.26
CA THR A 266 0.90 17.51 -18.44
C THR A 266 1.38 16.06 -18.42
N PHE A 267 0.43 15.14 -18.43
CA PHE A 267 0.65 13.69 -18.38
C PHE A 267 0.24 12.95 -19.67
N PHE A 268 0.17 13.67 -20.79
CA PHE A 268 -0.13 13.10 -22.09
C PHE A 268 0.95 12.07 -22.51
N PRO A 269 0.59 10.94 -23.14
CA PRO A 269 -0.75 10.59 -23.63
C PRO A 269 -1.68 9.94 -22.59
N HIS A 270 -1.15 9.44 -21.47
CA HIS A 270 -1.87 8.52 -20.59
C HIS A 270 -2.97 9.17 -19.73
N LEU A 271 -2.72 10.39 -19.25
CA LEU A 271 -3.63 11.10 -18.36
C LEU A 271 -3.91 12.51 -18.90
N LYS A 272 -5.16 12.76 -19.28
CA LYS A 272 -5.62 14.01 -19.87
C LYS A 272 -6.09 14.97 -18.78
N HIS A 273 -5.54 16.19 -18.78
CA HIS A 273 -6.07 17.29 -17.97
C HIS A 273 -7.44 17.76 -18.51
N ILE A 274 -8.40 17.95 -17.60
CA ILE A 274 -9.77 18.35 -17.93
C ILE A 274 -10.04 19.80 -17.54
N SER A 275 -9.70 20.17 -16.30
CA SER A 275 -9.95 21.52 -15.78
C SER A 275 -9.06 21.81 -14.59
N THR A 276 -8.79 23.10 -14.38
CA THR A 276 -8.18 23.62 -13.14
C THR A 276 -8.97 24.82 -12.67
N ILE A 277 -9.32 24.82 -11.39
CA ILE A 277 -10.00 25.93 -10.70
C ILE A 277 -9.26 26.24 -9.40
N TYR A 278 -9.44 27.45 -8.88
CA TYR A 278 -8.72 27.97 -7.73
C TYR A 278 -9.68 28.49 -6.67
N SER A 279 -9.27 28.39 -5.41
CA SER A 279 -9.95 29.00 -4.27
C SER A 279 -8.94 29.49 -3.25
N GLY A 280 -9.43 30.15 -2.20
CA GLY A 280 -8.62 30.69 -1.13
C GLY A 280 -8.42 32.21 -1.18
N ILE A 281 -7.94 32.75 -0.05
CA ILE A 281 -7.57 34.16 0.12
C ILE A 281 -6.09 34.22 0.50
N ASP A 282 -5.77 33.76 1.72
CA ASP A 282 -4.40 33.78 2.26
C ASP A 282 -3.60 32.54 1.84
N VAL A 283 -4.31 31.46 1.55
CA VAL A 283 -3.75 30.19 1.07
C VAL A 283 -4.46 29.83 -0.22
N THR A 284 -3.71 29.79 -1.32
CA THR A 284 -4.26 29.44 -2.63
C THR A 284 -4.40 27.92 -2.71
N VAL A 285 -5.61 27.46 -3.01
CA VAL A 285 -5.94 26.05 -3.25
C VAL A 285 -6.22 25.87 -4.73
N MET A 286 -5.44 25.02 -5.39
CA MET A 286 -5.65 24.63 -6.79
C MET A 286 -6.33 23.25 -6.82
N LYS A 287 -7.48 23.15 -7.51
CA LYS A 287 -8.15 21.88 -7.82
C LYS A 287 -8.00 21.57 -9.31
N SER A 288 -7.27 20.51 -9.64
CA SER A 288 -7.08 20.04 -11.01
C SER A 288 -7.74 18.68 -11.22
N THR A 289 -8.57 18.56 -12.25
CA THR A 289 -9.22 17.30 -12.63
C THR A 289 -8.51 16.69 -13.83
N TYR A 290 -8.17 15.41 -13.72
CA TYR A 290 -7.54 14.61 -14.76
C TYR A 290 -8.36 13.36 -15.04
N LYS A 291 -8.29 12.84 -16.27
CA LYS A 291 -8.94 11.61 -16.69
C LYS A 291 -7.95 10.66 -17.34
N ALA A 292 -7.94 9.41 -16.90
CA ALA A 292 -7.13 8.35 -17.50
C ALA A 292 -7.72 7.99 -18.87
N VAL A 293 -6.93 8.16 -19.92
CA VAL A 293 -7.38 7.99 -21.32
C VAL A 293 -6.64 6.87 -22.05
N GLU A 294 -5.40 6.59 -21.67
CA GLU A 294 -4.58 5.56 -22.31
C GLU A 294 -3.76 4.78 -21.26
N PRO A 295 -3.62 3.46 -21.40
CA PRO A 295 -2.77 2.67 -20.52
C PRO A 295 -1.31 3.12 -20.60
N GLY A 296 -0.58 3.06 -19.48
CA GLY A 296 0.82 3.42 -19.42
C GLY A 296 1.28 3.84 -18.03
N ASN A 297 2.56 4.17 -17.90
CA ASN A 297 3.16 4.61 -16.65
C ASN A 297 3.42 6.13 -16.71
N LEU A 298 2.95 6.87 -15.72
CA LEU A 298 3.18 8.32 -15.64
C LEU A 298 4.63 8.69 -15.25
N GLY A 299 5.41 7.69 -14.82
CA GLY A 299 6.84 7.79 -14.59
C GLY A 299 7.21 8.79 -13.50
N LYS A 300 8.40 9.39 -13.64
CA LYS A 300 8.94 10.33 -12.65
C LYS A 300 8.09 11.59 -12.48
N ARG A 301 7.30 11.99 -13.49
CA ARG A 301 6.46 13.19 -13.40
C ARG A 301 5.39 13.06 -12.32
N SER A 302 4.72 11.91 -12.24
CA SER A 302 3.70 11.71 -11.19
C SER A 302 4.35 11.65 -9.81
N TYR A 303 5.56 11.10 -9.73
CA TYR A 303 6.33 11.08 -8.49
C TYR A 303 6.71 12.49 -8.05
N SER A 304 7.21 13.35 -8.95
CA SER A 304 7.56 14.73 -8.62
C SER A 304 6.33 15.54 -8.16
N LEU A 305 5.17 15.33 -8.80
CA LEU A 305 3.96 16.06 -8.44
C LEU A 305 3.29 15.51 -7.17
N TRP A 306 3.04 14.21 -7.11
CA TRP A 306 2.20 13.56 -6.10
C TRP A 306 3.00 12.72 -5.08
N GLY A 307 4.31 12.55 -5.24
CA GLY A 307 5.12 11.69 -4.38
C GLY A 307 4.89 10.19 -4.61
N ASN A 308 4.13 9.81 -5.65
CA ASN A 308 3.80 8.42 -5.94
C ASN A 308 3.84 8.13 -7.45
N TYR A 309 4.16 6.88 -7.80
CA TYR A 309 4.09 6.40 -9.18
C TYR A 309 2.65 5.98 -9.51
N PHE A 310 2.17 6.38 -10.67
CA PHE A 310 0.85 6.00 -11.16
C PHE A 310 0.97 5.19 -12.45
N ILE A 311 0.27 4.06 -12.48
CA ILE A 311 0.20 3.16 -13.61
C ILE A 311 -1.27 3.02 -14.01
N ILE A 312 -1.56 3.32 -15.27
CA ILE A 312 -2.89 3.21 -15.86
C ILE A 312 -2.95 1.87 -16.62
N GLU A 313 -3.87 1.01 -16.22
CA GLU A 313 -4.18 -0.24 -16.89
C GLU A 313 -5.35 -0.08 -17.86
N ASN A 314 -5.63 -1.12 -18.66
CA ASN A 314 -6.81 -1.11 -19.53
C ASN A 314 -8.11 -1.01 -18.72
N LYS A 315 -9.16 -0.52 -19.37
CA LYS A 315 -10.49 -0.33 -18.78
C LYS A 315 -11.06 -1.60 -18.11
N LEU A 316 -10.79 -2.76 -18.71
CA LEU A 316 -11.34 -4.05 -18.28
C LEU A 316 -10.37 -4.88 -17.44
N ASP A 317 -9.15 -4.39 -17.23
CA ASP A 317 -8.15 -5.11 -16.44
C ASP A 317 -8.37 -4.85 -14.94
N PRO A 318 -8.28 -5.89 -14.09
CA PRO A 318 -8.33 -5.70 -12.65
C PRO A 318 -7.08 -4.98 -12.15
N VAL A 319 -7.25 -4.09 -11.19
CA VAL A 319 -6.13 -3.39 -10.54
C VAL A 319 -5.91 -3.90 -9.12
N PHE A 320 -4.72 -3.62 -8.57
CA PHE A 320 -4.41 -3.89 -7.17
C PHE A 320 -4.58 -2.61 -6.36
N ILE A 321 -5.35 -2.67 -5.28
CA ILE A 321 -5.65 -1.52 -4.43
C ILE A 321 -5.19 -1.85 -3.02
N PHE A 322 -4.21 -1.08 -2.53
CA PHE A 322 -3.76 -1.24 -1.16
C PHE A 322 -4.70 -0.51 -0.23
N LEU A 323 -5.29 -1.25 0.70
CA LEU A 323 -6.19 -0.66 1.68
C LEU A 323 -5.36 0.12 2.70
N LYS A 324 -5.73 1.38 2.88
CA LYS A 324 -5.18 2.26 3.91
C LYS A 324 -5.80 1.91 5.26
N ARG A 325 -4.97 1.74 6.29
CA ARG A 325 -5.43 1.61 7.68
C ARG A 325 -6.14 2.89 8.12
N GLU A 326 -7.29 2.73 8.77
CA GLU A 326 -8.04 3.86 9.33
C GLU A 326 -7.16 4.67 10.30
N GLY A 327 -7.20 6.00 10.17
CA GLY A 327 -6.43 6.93 11.01
C GLY A 327 -5.04 7.28 10.49
N LEU A 328 -4.53 6.59 9.45
CA LEU A 328 -3.29 6.97 8.78
C LEU A 328 -3.55 7.85 7.56
N GLN A 329 -2.84 8.97 7.47
CA GLN A 329 -2.77 9.77 6.24
C GLN A 329 -1.87 9.06 5.22
N HIS A 330 -0.64 8.76 5.61
CA HIS A 330 0.32 8.02 4.79
C HIS A 330 0.50 6.61 5.37
N ASP A 331 -0.09 5.61 4.71
CA ASP A 331 0.11 4.22 5.13
C ASP A 331 1.28 3.59 4.37
N TYR A 332 1.17 3.44 3.06
CA TYR A 332 2.26 2.98 2.19
C TYR A 332 2.77 4.15 1.36
N ILE A 333 4.07 4.42 1.45
CA ILE A 333 4.73 5.50 0.73
C ILE A 333 5.49 4.88 -0.45
N TYR A 334 5.50 5.56 -1.60
CA TYR A 334 6.23 5.12 -2.80
C TYR A 334 5.75 3.82 -3.43
N GLN A 335 4.47 3.53 -3.22
CA GLN A 335 3.81 2.44 -3.88
C GLN A 335 3.22 2.89 -5.22
N ASN A 336 3.26 2.00 -6.21
CA ASN A 336 2.51 2.19 -7.45
C ASN A 336 1.01 2.22 -7.15
N TYR A 337 0.37 3.33 -7.50
CA TYR A 337 -1.08 3.47 -7.56
C TYR A 337 -1.58 3.07 -8.94
N TYR A 338 -2.62 2.25 -8.95
CA TYR A 338 -3.17 1.69 -10.17
C TYR A 338 -4.52 2.30 -10.51
N LEU A 339 -4.57 2.87 -11.72
CA LEU A 339 -5.76 3.42 -12.36
C LEU A 339 -6.20 2.50 -13.49
N ARG A 340 -7.41 2.69 -13.99
CA ARG A 340 -7.87 2.16 -15.27
C ARG A 340 -8.23 3.30 -16.20
N VAL A 341 -8.16 3.05 -17.51
CA VAL A 341 -8.76 3.95 -18.50
C VAL A 341 -10.22 4.24 -18.13
N GLY A 342 -10.55 5.52 -17.98
CA GLY A 342 -11.86 6.01 -17.55
C GLY A 342 -11.89 6.55 -16.12
N ASP A 343 -10.97 6.14 -15.25
CA ASP A 343 -10.84 6.70 -13.89
C ASP A 343 -10.45 8.18 -13.95
N SER A 344 -10.85 8.94 -12.93
CA SER A 344 -10.53 10.35 -12.78
C SER A 344 -9.65 10.59 -11.55
N ILE A 345 -8.73 11.53 -11.63
CA ILE A 345 -8.00 12.07 -10.48
C ILE A 345 -8.50 13.49 -10.23
N VAL A 346 -8.87 13.78 -8.99
CA VAL A 346 -9.14 15.15 -8.52
C VAL A 346 -8.02 15.51 -7.56
N PHE A 347 -7.15 16.41 -8.01
CA PHE A 347 -5.94 16.79 -7.29
C PHE A 347 -6.09 18.17 -6.68
N TYR A 348 -5.96 18.26 -5.36
CA TYR A 348 -5.93 19.49 -4.57
C TYR A 348 -4.49 19.79 -4.17
N LEU A 349 -4.01 20.97 -4.54
CA LEU A 349 -2.73 21.50 -4.12
C LEU A 349 -2.96 22.76 -3.28
N ILE A 350 -2.54 22.71 -2.03
CA ILE A 350 -2.61 23.81 -1.08
C ILE A 350 -1.25 24.49 -1.06
N LYS A 351 -1.22 25.80 -1.30
CA LYS A 351 -0.02 26.61 -1.31
C LYS A 351 -0.24 27.90 -0.52
N GLY A 352 0.40 27.99 0.64
CA GLY A 352 0.46 29.20 1.46
C GLY A 352 1.89 29.67 1.72
N GLY A 353 2.07 30.98 1.92
CA GLY A 353 3.28 31.54 2.51
C GLY A 353 4.48 31.74 1.59
N ASN A 354 4.29 31.91 0.27
CA ASN A 354 5.37 32.30 -0.64
C ASN A 354 4.92 33.42 -1.58
N ASP A 355 4.76 34.62 -1.00
CA ASP A 355 4.83 35.90 -1.70
C ASP A 355 5.76 36.85 -0.93
N ILE A 356 7.05 36.48 -0.85
CA ILE A 356 8.16 37.42 -0.76
C ILE A 356 9.00 37.27 -2.02
#